data_AF-A0A8T6ERH7-F1
#
_entry.id   AF-A0A8T6ERH7-F1
#
_cell.length_a   1.000
_cell.length_b   1.000
_cell.length_c   1.000
_cell.angle_alpha   90.00
_cell.angle_beta   90.00
_cell.angle_gamma   90.00
#
_symmetry.space_group_name_H-M   'P 1'
#
loop_
_entity.id
_entity.type
_entity.pdbx_description
1 polymer ?
#
loop_
_entity_poly.entity_id
_entity_poly.type
_entity_poly.pdbx_seq_one_letter_code
_entity_poly.pdbx_strand_id
1 'polypeptide(L)'
;MSLTGGGAAYRDGQGRTRCRRCDKLVYAGEEEAQAAADAARAERVLLRAYREPACGYWHLTSRAELPLQAQQEERERERARATRGRGVQWILAALVAVIVVAVAVSAFVFDRLGGDDPVAAPAATPVPTAAAVT
;
A
#
# COMPACT_ATOMS: atom_id res chain seq x y z
N MET A 1 5.95 -14.93 -30.08
CA MET A 1 4.69 -15.68 -30.30
C MET A 1 3.91 -14.95 -31.38
N SER A 2 3.54 -15.65 -32.45
CA SER A 2 2.99 -15.05 -33.67
C SER A 2 1.54 -14.60 -33.46
N LEU A 3 1.14 -13.46 -34.03
CA LEU A 3 -0.22 -12.89 -34.01
C LEU A 3 -1.26 -13.72 -34.79
N THR A 4 -1.03 -15.04 -34.93
CA THR A 4 -1.73 -15.94 -35.86
C THR A 4 -2.98 -16.61 -35.30
N GLY A 5 -3.28 -16.46 -34.01
CA GLY A 5 -4.52 -16.98 -33.41
C GLY A 5 -5.68 -16.01 -33.59
N GLY A 6 -6.40 -16.08 -34.71
CA GLY A 6 -7.72 -15.44 -34.86
C GLY A 6 -7.84 -14.27 -35.84
N GLY A 7 -7.17 -14.33 -37.00
CA GLY A 7 -7.69 -13.84 -38.30
C GLY A 7 -8.17 -12.39 -38.48
N ALA A 8 -8.01 -11.46 -37.54
CA ALA A 8 -8.71 -10.18 -37.62
C ALA A 8 -7.84 -8.98 -37.22
N ALA A 9 -6.57 -8.92 -37.63
CA ALA A 9 -5.76 -7.70 -37.50
C ALA A 9 -5.47 -7.10 -38.88
N TYR A 10 -5.48 -5.77 -39.02
CA TYR A 10 -5.12 -5.05 -40.24
C TYR A 10 -4.25 -3.84 -39.92
N ARG A 11 -3.46 -3.35 -40.87
CA ARG A 11 -2.72 -2.10 -40.71
C ARG A 11 -3.57 -0.91 -41.18
N ASP A 12 -3.63 0.13 -40.37
CA ASP A 12 -4.26 1.40 -40.75
C ASP A 12 -3.34 2.23 -41.65
N GLY A 13 -3.85 3.36 -42.16
CA GLY A 13 -3.07 4.30 -42.98
C GLY A 13 -1.91 4.99 -42.24
N GLN A 14 -1.79 4.79 -40.93
CA GLN A 14 -0.68 5.26 -40.10
C GLN A 14 0.33 4.15 -39.79
N GLY A 15 0.17 2.97 -40.41
CA GLY A 15 1.05 1.82 -40.23
C GLY A 15 0.84 1.05 -38.93
N ARG A 16 -0.18 1.37 -38.14
CA ARG A 16 -0.47 0.72 -36.85
C ARG A 16 -1.40 -0.46 -37.03
N THR A 17 -1.23 -1.48 -36.21
CA THR A 17 -2.06 -2.69 -36.25
C THR A 17 -3.35 -2.48 -35.47
N ARG A 18 -4.50 -2.74 -36.09
CA ARG A 18 -5.84 -2.65 -35.49
C ARG A 18 -6.61 -3.96 -35.64
N CYS A 19 -7.49 -4.25 -34.70
CA CYS A 19 -8.35 -5.43 -34.79
C CYS A 19 -9.60 -5.13 -35.64
N ARG A 20 -9.92 -5.92 -36.66
CA ARG A 20 -11.13 -5.79 -37.49
C ARG A 20 -12.44 -5.95 -36.72
N ARG A 21 -12.43 -6.63 -35.56
CA ARG A 21 -13.65 -6.91 -34.79
C ARG A 21 -14.05 -5.75 -33.88
N CYS A 22 -13.10 -5.14 -33.18
CA CYS A 22 -13.35 -4.06 -32.22
C CYS A 22 -12.77 -2.70 -32.67
N ASP A 23 -12.08 -2.65 -33.81
CA ASP A 23 -11.38 -1.49 -34.37
C ASP A 23 -10.39 -0.81 -33.40
N LYS A 24 -9.90 -1.52 -32.37
CA LYS A 24 -8.90 -1.00 -31.42
C LYS A 24 -7.48 -1.34 -31.87
N LEU A 25 -6.52 -0.49 -31.49
CA LEU A 25 -5.09 -0.75 -31.69
C LEU A 25 -4.65 -2.02 -30.96
N VAL A 26 -3.92 -2.89 -31.66
CA VAL A 26 -3.44 -4.19 -31.19
C VAL A 26 -1.95 -4.10 -30.88
N TYR A 27 -1.58 -4.63 -29.72
CA TYR A 27 -0.19 -4.79 -29.29
C TYR A 27 0.20 -6.27 -29.34
N ALA A 28 1.49 -6.56 -29.61
CA ALA A 28 1.96 -7.93 -29.78
C ALA A 28 1.95 -8.74 -28.47
N GLY A 29 1.99 -8.05 -27.33
CA GLY A 29 1.97 -8.66 -26.00
C GLY A 29 1.63 -7.66 -24.91
N GLU A 30 1.52 -8.20 -23.68
CA GLU A 30 1.23 -7.41 -22.48
C GLU A 30 2.32 -6.36 -22.21
N GLU A 31 3.60 -6.73 -22.37
CA GLU A 31 4.73 -5.84 -22.12
C GLU A 31 4.73 -4.61 -23.04
N GLU A 32 4.43 -4.80 -24.34
CA GLU A 32 4.37 -3.70 -25.31
C GLU A 32 3.16 -2.81 -25.05
N ALA A 33 2.01 -3.40 -24.72
CA ALA A 33 0.82 -2.65 -24.31
C ALA A 33 1.07 -1.87 -23.02
N GLN A 34 1.81 -2.45 -22.07
CA GLN A 34 2.13 -1.81 -20.79
C GLN A 34 3.09 -0.64 -20.99
N ALA A 35 4.14 -0.81 -21.81
CA ALA A 35 5.04 0.28 -22.17
C ALA A 35 4.31 1.43 -22.89
N ALA A 36 3.36 1.12 -23.78
CA ALA A 36 2.53 2.13 -24.44
C ALA A 36 1.57 2.83 -23.45
N ALA A 37 1.02 2.10 -22.49
CA ALA A 37 0.21 2.68 -21.41
C ALA A 37 1.04 3.62 -20.52
N ASP A 38 2.27 3.24 -20.21
CA ASP A 38 3.19 4.04 -19.39
C ASP A 38 3.70 5.28 -20.14
N ALA A 39 3.93 5.18 -21.45
CA ALA A 39 4.18 6.34 -22.31
C ALA A 39 2.99 7.31 -22.32
N ALA A 40 1.76 6.80 -22.44
CA ALA A 40 0.56 7.64 -22.40
C ALA A 40 0.33 8.32 -21.04
N ARG A 41 0.81 7.73 -19.93
CA ARG A 41 0.81 8.39 -18.60
C ARG A 41 1.69 9.62 -18.55
N ALA A 42 2.83 9.61 -19.26
CA ALA A 42 3.67 10.81 -19.38
C ALA A 42 2.90 11.96 -20.05
N GLU A 43 1.98 11.64 -20.96
CA GLU A 43 1.09 12.58 -21.65
C GLU A 43 -0.22 12.87 -20.87
N ARG A 44 -0.32 12.44 -19.61
CA ARG A 44 -1.50 12.59 -18.72
C ARG A 44 -2.77 11.85 -19.17
N VAL A 45 -2.68 10.92 -20.13
CA VAL A 45 -3.82 10.07 -20.51
C VAL A 45 -3.75 8.77 -19.71
N LEU A 46 -4.74 8.53 -18.84
CA LEU A 46 -4.81 7.32 -18.01
C LEU A 46 -5.29 6.11 -18.82
N LEU A 47 -4.35 5.52 -19.57
CA LEU A 47 -4.55 4.27 -20.29
C LEU A 47 -4.01 3.08 -19.49
N ARG A 48 -4.60 1.91 -19.74
CA ARG A 48 -4.14 0.62 -19.20
C ARG A 48 -4.13 -0.44 -20.27
N ALA A 49 -3.15 -1.33 -20.19
CA ALA A 49 -3.15 -2.56 -20.96
C ALA A 49 -4.31 -3.46 -20.50
N TYR A 50 -5.06 -3.99 -21.46
CA TYR A 50 -6.18 -4.89 -21.24
C TYR A 50 -6.27 -5.90 -22.36
N ARG A 51 -6.55 -7.16 -22.01
CA ARG A 51 -6.80 -8.21 -22.98
C ARG A 51 -8.29 -8.31 -23.27
N GLU A 52 -8.69 -7.94 -24.48
CA GLU A 52 -10.10 -7.90 -24.87
C GLU A 52 -10.64 -9.33 -25.11
N PRO A 53 -11.69 -9.77 -24.41
CA PRO A 53 -12.20 -11.13 -24.53
C PRO A 53 -12.85 -11.39 -25.89
N ALA A 54 -13.41 -10.35 -26.54
CA ALA A 54 -14.08 -10.49 -27.82
C ALA A 54 -13.11 -10.84 -28.98
N CYS A 55 -11.85 -10.39 -28.92
CA CYS A 55 -10.87 -10.60 -29.98
C CYS A 55 -9.56 -11.23 -29.52
N GLY A 56 -9.35 -11.41 -28.21
CA GLY A 56 -8.19 -12.08 -27.63
C GLY A 56 -6.88 -11.29 -27.67
N TYR A 57 -6.89 -10.09 -28.26
CA TYR A 57 -5.73 -9.21 -28.43
C TYR A 57 -5.52 -8.26 -27.24
N TRP A 58 -4.29 -7.79 -27.08
CA TRP A 58 -3.92 -6.75 -26.12
C TRP A 58 -4.23 -5.37 -26.70
N HIS A 59 -4.92 -4.56 -25.93
CA HIS A 59 -5.35 -3.20 -26.27
C HIS A 59 -5.07 -2.23 -25.13
N LEU A 60 -5.12 -0.93 -25.43
CA LEU A 60 -5.22 0.11 -24.42
C LEU A 60 -6.67 0.46 -24.18
N THR A 61 -7.06 0.59 -22.92
CA THR A 61 -8.38 1.10 -22.51
C THR A 61 -8.21 2.25 -21.55
N SER A 62 -9.11 3.23 -21.63
CA SER A 62 -9.16 4.30 -20.64
C SER A 62 -9.69 3.77 -19.31
N ARG A 63 -9.28 4.38 -18.19
CA ARG A 63 -9.79 3.97 -16.86
C ARG A 63 -11.33 4.03 -16.75
N ALA A 64 -11.96 4.93 -17.52
CA ALA A 64 -13.40 5.12 -17.53
C ALA A 64 -14.16 4.00 -18.28
N GLU A 65 -13.51 3.33 -19.24
CA GLU A 65 -14.12 2.28 -20.08
C GLU A 65 -13.84 0.86 -19.59
N LEU A 66 -13.09 0.71 -18.49
CA LEU A 66 -12.87 -0.60 -17.87
C LEU A 66 -14.21 -1.25 -17.51
N PRO A 67 -14.43 -2.52 -17.89
CA PRO A 67 -15.64 -3.23 -17.50
C PRO A 67 -15.77 -3.22 -15.98
N LEU A 68 -16.99 -3.00 -15.49
CA LEU A 68 -17.30 -2.86 -14.06
C LEU A 68 -16.67 -3.95 -13.18
N GLN A 69 -16.49 -5.16 -13.72
CA GLN A 69 -15.82 -6.28 -13.05
C GLN A 69 -14.35 -6.00 -12.70
N ALA A 70 -13.59 -5.38 -13.61
CA ALA A 70 -12.19 -5.04 -13.35
C ALA A 70 -12.06 -3.92 -12.30
N GLN A 71 -13.03 -2.99 -12.26
CA GLN A 71 -13.09 -2.01 -11.18
C GLN A 71 -13.50 -2.63 -9.84
N GLN A 72 -14.40 -3.61 -9.85
CA GLN A 72 -14.81 -4.30 -8.63
C GLN A 72 -13.66 -5.10 -8.04
N GLU A 73 -12.89 -5.83 -8.87
CA GLU A 73 -11.72 -6.57 -8.40
C GLU A 73 -10.65 -5.62 -7.81
N GLU A 74 -10.44 -4.44 -8.40
CA GLU A 74 -9.57 -3.42 -7.81
C GLU A 74 -10.10 -2.90 -6.46
N ARG A 75 -11.40 -2.58 -6.38
CA ARG A 75 -12.02 -2.13 -5.12
C ARG A 75 -11.97 -3.22 -4.05
N GLU A 76 -12.09 -4.49 -4.43
CA GLU A 76 -11.93 -5.62 -3.51
C GLU A 76 -10.49 -5.78 -3.03
N ARG A 77 -9.50 -5.64 -3.93
CA ARG A 77 -8.08 -5.62 -3.56
C ARG A 77 -7.75 -4.45 -2.64
N GLU A 78 -8.30 -3.27 -2.91
CA GLU A 78 -8.16 -2.09 -2.04
C GLU A 78 -8.81 -2.33 -0.67
N ARG A 79 -10.02 -2.92 -0.62
CA ARG A 79 -10.67 -3.32 0.65
C ARG A 79 -9.84 -4.34 1.42
N ALA A 80 -9.28 -5.34 0.75
CA ALA A 80 -8.42 -6.35 1.37
C ALA A 80 -7.10 -5.78 1.91
N ARG A 81 -6.58 -4.70 1.29
CA ARG A 81 -5.41 -3.96 1.81
C ARG A 81 -5.79 -3.05 2.98
N ALA A 82 -6.93 -2.37 2.90
CA ALA A 82 -7.43 -1.47 3.95
C ALA A 82 -7.77 -2.22 5.25
N THR A 83 -8.26 -3.46 5.17
CA THR A 83 -8.54 -4.28 6.36
C THR A 83 -7.29 -4.79 7.07
N ARG A 84 -6.14 -4.93 6.38
CA ARG A 84 -4.88 -5.34 7.03
C ARG A 84 -4.33 -4.28 7.99
N GLY A 85 -4.54 -2.99 7.72
CA GLY A 85 -4.09 -1.90 8.61
C GLY A 85 -4.92 -1.79 9.90
N ARG A 86 -6.20 -2.18 9.86
CA ARG A 86 -7.13 -2.01 10.99
C ARG A 86 -6.95 -3.08 12.07
N GLY A 87 -6.61 -4.32 11.70
CA GLY A 87 -6.39 -5.41 12.66
C GLY A 87 -5.19 -5.18 13.58
N VAL A 88 -4.11 -4.61 13.05
CA VAL A 88 -2.89 -4.31 13.82
C VAL A 88 -3.14 -3.21 14.87
N GLN A 89 -3.96 -2.21 14.57
CA GLN A 89 -4.30 -1.15 15.52
C GLN A 89 -5.08 -1.66 16.75
N TRP A 90 -6.01 -2.60 16.58
CA TRP A 90 -6.76 -3.18 17.71
C TRP A 90 -5.88 -4.07 18.60
N ILE A 91 -4.98 -4.85 18.00
CA ILE A 91 -4.03 -5.68 18.74
C ILE A 91 -3.07 -4.81 19.54
N LEU A 92 -2.54 -3.73 18.94
CA LEU A 92 -1.66 -2.78 19.62
C LEU A 92 -2.38 -2.09 20.80
N ALA A 93 -3.62 -1.64 20.59
CA ALA A 93 -4.42 -1.01 21.65
C ALA A 93 -4.70 -1.97 22.83
N ALA A 94 -5.02 -3.23 22.53
CA ALA A 94 -5.22 -4.25 23.55
C ALA A 94 -3.93 -4.53 24.35
N LEU A 95 -2.78 -4.60 23.68
CA LEU A 95 -1.47 -4.75 24.34
C LEU A 95 -1.16 -3.57 25.28
N VAL A 96 -1.39 -2.33 24.83
CA VAL A 96 -1.19 -1.14 25.67
C VAL A 96 -2.10 -1.19 26.90
N ALA A 97 -3.37 -1.56 26.74
CA ALA A 97 -4.29 -1.69 27.87
C ALA A 97 -3.80 -2.74 28.89
N VAL A 98 -3.32 -3.91 28.44
CA VAL A 98 -2.77 -4.95 29.32
C VAL A 98 -1.54 -4.44 30.08
N ILE A 99 -0.64 -3.73 29.41
CA ILE A 99 0.56 -3.15 30.06
C ILE A 99 0.15 -2.13 31.13
N VAL A 100 -0.78 -1.23 30.83
CA VAL A 100 -1.26 -0.23 31.80
C VAL A 100 -1.90 -0.90 33.02
N VAL A 101 -2.74 -1.92 32.81
CA VAL A 101 -3.35 -2.68 33.90
C VAL A 101 -2.28 -3.39 34.73
N ALA A 102 -1.31 -4.04 34.09
CA ALA A 102 -0.21 -4.72 34.77
C ALA A 102 0.65 -3.76 35.59
N VAL A 103 0.96 -2.57 35.05
CA VAL A 103 1.68 -1.51 35.78
C VAL A 103 0.87 -1.01 36.98
N ALA A 104 -0.43 -0.77 36.81
CA ALA A 104 -1.31 -0.33 37.90
C ALA A 104 -1.42 -1.38 39.02
N VAL A 105 -1.56 -2.65 38.67
CA VAL A 105 -1.57 -3.76 39.63
C VAL A 105 -0.22 -3.89 40.32
N SER A 106 0.88 -3.77 39.58
CA SER A 106 2.23 -3.85 40.14
C SER A 106 2.47 -2.70 41.14
N ALA A 107 2.12 -1.47 40.77
CA ALA A 107 2.20 -0.31 41.66
C ALA A 107 1.34 -0.50 42.92
N PHE A 108 0.11 -1.01 42.77
CA PHE A 108 -0.77 -1.30 43.91
C PHE A 108 -0.20 -2.40 44.83
N VAL A 109 0.42 -3.44 44.25
CA VAL A 109 1.05 -4.52 45.00
C VAL A 109 2.33 -4.03 45.70
N PHE A 110 3.15 -3.21 45.05
CA PHE A 110 4.31 -2.56 45.67
C PHE A 110 3.91 -1.58 46.78
N ASP A 111 2.80 -0.86 46.64
CA ASP A 111 2.27 0.02 47.70
C ASP A 111 1.76 -0.78 48.91
N ARG A 112 1.23 -1.99 48.67
CA ARG A 112 0.72 -2.88 49.73
C ARG A 112 1.80 -3.77 50.38
N LEU A 113 2.89 -4.09 49.68
CA LEU A 113 3.99 -4.93 50.16
C LEU A 113 5.24 -4.12 50.53
N GLY A 114 5.37 -2.88 50.06
CA GLY A 114 6.49 -1.96 50.31
C GLY A 114 6.36 -1.17 51.60
N GLY A 115 5.75 -1.78 52.62
CA GLY A 115 5.80 -1.32 54.01
C GLY A 115 7.06 -1.81 54.74
N ASP A 116 8.18 -1.98 54.04
CA ASP A 116 9.52 -2.11 54.63
C ASP A 116 10.51 -1.34 53.75
N ASP A 117 11.17 -0.37 54.39
CA ASP A 117 12.09 0.66 53.91
C ASP A 117 13.02 0.29 52.74
N PRO A 118 13.42 1.31 51.97
CA PRO A 118 14.83 1.59 51.87
C PRO A 118 15.14 2.94 52.50
N VAL A 119 15.81 2.87 53.66
CA VAL A 119 16.92 3.71 54.08
C VAL A 119 16.95 5.09 53.42
N ALA A 120 16.61 6.10 54.23
CA ALA A 120 16.95 7.49 54.02
C ALA A 120 18.23 7.64 53.18
N ALA A 121 18.08 8.09 51.94
CA ALA A 121 19.20 8.51 51.13
C ALA A 121 20.04 9.49 51.97
N PRO A 122 21.33 9.22 52.24
CA PRO A 122 22.13 10.13 53.04
C PRO A 122 22.15 11.48 52.35
N ALA A 123 21.78 12.51 53.12
CA ALA A 123 21.84 13.91 52.73
C ALA A 123 23.18 14.20 52.05
N ALA A 124 23.12 14.69 50.82
CA ALA A 124 24.29 15.18 50.11
C ALA A 124 24.94 16.29 50.96
N THR A 125 26.14 16.01 51.46
CA THR A 125 27.00 17.01 52.08
C THR A 125 27.32 18.10 51.05
N PRO A 126 27.01 19.37 51.31
CA PRO A 126 27.39 20.44 50.41
C PRO A 126 28.92 20.56 50.41
N VAL A 127 29.53 20.35 49.25
CA VAL A 127 30.94 20.69 49.02
C VAL A 127 31.06 22.21 49.09
N PRO A 128 31.90 22.79 49.97
CA PRO A 128 32.10 24.23 49.97
C PRO A 128 32.88 24.60 48.70
N THR A 129 32.22 25.32 47.79
CA THR A 129 32.92 26.01 46.70
C THR A 129 33.79 27.09 47.33
N ALA A 130 35.10 26.89 47.26
CA ALA A 130 36.08 27.89 47.61
C ALA A 130 35.79 29.19 46.83
N ALA A 131 35.64 30.27 47.58
CA ALA A 131 35.53 31.61 47.05
C ALA A 131 36.74 31.89 46.15
N ALA A 132 36.49 32.18 44.88
CA ALA A 132 37.46 32.84 44.02
C ALA A 132 37.70 34.23 44.60
N VAL A 133 38.88 34.41 45.18
CA VAL A 133 39.39 35.72 45.57
C VAL A 133 39.97 36.38 44.32
N THR A 134 39.59 37.65 44.19
CA THR A 134 40.05 38.73 43.29
C THR A 134 41.49 38.63 42.80
#